data_AF-A0A6A7CBU4-F1
#
_entry.id   AF-A0A6A7CBU4-F1
#
_cell.length_a   1.000
_cell.length_b   1.000
_cell.length_c   1.000
_cell.angle_alpha   90.00
_cell.angle_beta   90.00
_cell.angle_gamma   90.00
#
_symmetry.space_group_name_H-M   'P 1'
#
loop_
_entity.id
_entity.type
_entity.pdbx_description
1 polymer ?
#
loop_
_entity_poly.entity_id
_entity_poly.type
_entity_poly.pdbx_seq_one_letter_code
_entity_poly.pdbx_strand_id
1 'polypeptide(L)'
;MLNSFSAGGETSKPSLPALIEKPLPMKLNASVGRTVYVRPDKSMDLARSFRALEVKCAQNKVRKEARTQKFHERPGLKRKRLKSERWRARFKENFRSTVQMVQKLRGQGW
;
A
#
# COMPACT_ATOMS: atom_id res chain seq x y z
N MET A 1 -21.84 67.05 21.83
CA MET A 1 -20.39 66.81 21.76
C MET A 1 -20.13 65.39 22.24
N LEU A 2 -19.50 64.57 21.37
CA LEU A 2 -18.63 63.43 21.67
C LEU A 2 -19.26 62.18 22.35
N ASN A 3 -19.03 60.93 21.96
CA ASN A 3 -18.48 60.29 20.77
C ASN A 3 -18.86 58.80 20.88
N SER A 4 -19.22 58.17 19.77
CA SER A 4 -19.42 56.73 19.61
C SER A 4 -18.10 55.97 19.73
N PHE A 5 -17.94 55.13 20.76
CA PHE A 5 -16.76 54.27 20.91
C PHE A 5 -17.05 52.87 20.36
N SER A 6 -16.60 52.64 19.12
CA SER A 6 -16.53 51.32 18.49
C SER A 6 -15.37 50.53 19.09
N ALA A 7 -15.65 49.42 19.75
CA ALA A 7 -14.63 48.48 20.24
C ALA A 7 -14.52 47.27 19.30
N GLY A 8 -14.10 47.52 18.07
CA GLY A 8 -13.62 46.49 17.14
C GLY A 8 -12.14 46.20 17.39
N GLY A 9 -11.85 45.37 18.39
CA GLY A 9 -10.49 44.89 18.66
C GLY A 9 -10.25 43.55 18.00
N GLU A 10 -10.04 43.52 16.69
CA GLU A 10 -9.46 42.34 16.03
C GLU A 10 -8.04 42.16 16.56
N THR A 11 -7.82 41.14 17.38
CA THR A 11 -6.47 40.70 17.75
C THR A 11 -5.81 40.10 16.51
N SER A 12 -5.21 40.95 15.67
CA SER A 12 -4.35 40.50 14.58
C SER A 12 -3.17 39.77 15.22
N LYS A 13 -3.19 38.44 15.21
CA LYS A 13 -2.01 37.64 15.54
C LYS A 13 -0.87 38.19 14.67
N PRO A 14 0.29 38.58 15.23
CA PRO A 14 1.40 39.04 14.40
C PRO A 14 1.75 37.89 13.47
N SER A 15 1.65 38.13 12.16
CA SER A 15 2.10 37.20 11.14
C SER A 15 3.60 37.03 11.33
N LEU A 16 4.00 35.96 12.01
CA LEU A 16 5.40 35.56 12.08
C LEU A 16 5.94 35.57 10.65
N PRO A 17 7.11 36.16 10.38
CA PRO A 17 7.70 36.08 9.06
C PRO A 17 7.74 34.61 8.69
N ALA A 18 7.21 34.26 7.52
CA ALA A 18 7.17 32.90 7.03
C ALA A 18 8.59 32.34 7.11
N LEU A 19 8.89 31.61 8.19
CA LEU A 19 10.07 30.79 8.28
C LEU A 19 9.93 29.90 7.06
N ILE A 20 10.82 30.06 6.09
CA ILE A 20 10.93 29.16 4.96
C ILE A 20 11.10 27.80 5.62
N GLU A 21 10.01 27.05 5.75
CA GLU A 21 9.99 25.74 6.36
C GLU A 21 10.81 24.89 5.41
N LYS A 22 12.11 24.81 5.66
CA LYS A 22 12.98 23.87 4.97
C LYS A 22 12.28 22.53 5.12
N PRO A 23 11.78 21.91 4.04
CA PRO A 23 10.98 20.71 4.17
C PRO A 23 11.81 19.70 4.95
N LEU A 24 11.26 19.24 6.08
CA LEU A 24 11.95 18.27 6.91
C LEU A 24 12.35 17.09 6.02
N PRO A 25 13.57 16.55 6.17
CA PRO A 25 14.01 15.44 5.35
C PRO A 25 13.02 14.29 5.49
N MET A 26 12.52 13.78 4.36
CA MET A 26 11.57 12.69 4.34
C MET A 26 12.16 11.46 5.03
N LYS A 27 11.42 10.87 5.97
CA LYS A 27 11.86 9.66 6.68
C LYS A 27 11.80 8.46 5.75
N LEU A 28 12.93 8.08 5.16
CA LEU A 28 13.08 6.89 4.31
C LEU A 28 13.40 5.65 5.17
N ASN A 29 12.36 5.01 5.71
CA ASN A 29 12.49 3.76 6.47
C ASN A 29 11.69 2.61 5.82
N ALA A 30 11.81 1.40 6.36
CA ALA A 30 11.04 0.23 5.91
C ALA A 30 9.51 0.36 6.10
N SER A 31 9.03 1.45 6.70
CA SER A 31 7.59 1.75 6.80
C SER A 31 7.05 2.44 5.57
N VAL A 32 7.88 3.15 4.78
CA VAL A 32 7.41 3.99 3.66
C VAL A 32 6.55 3.21 2.66
N GLY A 33 6.96 1.99 2.28
CA GLY A 33 6.20 1.13 1.37
C GLY A 33 4.93 0.50 1.97
N ARG A 34 4.77 0.57 3.30
CA ARG A 34 3.61 0.07 4.06
C ARG A 34 2.77 1.21 4.64
N THR A 35 2.99 2.45 4.19
CA THR A 35 2.17 3.59 4.60
C THR A 35 1.04 3.82 3.60
N VAL A 36 -0.16 4.07 4.11
CA VAL A 36 -1.33 4.51 3.33
C VAL A 36 -1.91 5.72 4.06
N TYR A 37 -2.01 6.86 3.35
CA TYR A 37 -2.63 8.05 3.90
C TYR A 37 -4.15 7.95 3.79
N VAL A 38 -4.85 8.21 4.89
CA VAL A 38 -6.31 8.36 4.89
C VAL A 38 -6.61 9.76 4.33
N ARG A 39 -7.45 9.81 3.29
CA ARG A 39 -7.78 11.04 2.54
C ARG A 39 -9.29 11.07 2.31
N PRO A 40 -10.07 11.59 3.27
CA PRO A 40 -11.54 11.65 3.17
C PRO A 40 -12.00 12.44 1.94
N ASP A 41 -11.22 13.46 1.55
CA ASP A 41 -11.37 14.27 0.35
C ASP A 41 -11.37 13.46 -0.97
N LYS A 42 -10.67 12.32 -0.98
CA LYS A 42 -10.51 11.46 -2.16
C LYS A 42 -11.26 10.14 -2.05
N SER A 43 -12.34 10.09 -1.28
CA SER A 43 -13.12 8.87 -0.99
C SER A 43 -12.28 7.73 -0.37
N MET A 44 -11.18 8.07 0.31
CA MET A 44 -10.33 7.12 1.00
C MET A 44 -10.65 7.13 2.49
N ASP A 45 -11.73 6.42 2.83
CA ASP A 45 -12.16 6.23 4.21
C ASP A 45 -11.18 5.35 5.00
N LEU A 46 -11.27 5.38 6.33
CA LEU A 46 -10.42 4.59 7.21
C LEU A 46 -10.50 3.09 6.91
N ALA A 47 -11.71 2.56 6.76
CA ALA A 47 -11.92 1.14 6.45
C ALA A 47 -11.27 0.74 5.11
N ARG A 48 -11.43 1.58 4.08
CA ARG A 48 -10.83 1.38 2.75
C ARG A 48 -9.31 1.46 2.82
N SER A 49 -8.77 2.36 3.64
CA SER A 49 -7.33 2.52 3.86
C SER A 49 -6.70 1.27 4.47
N PHE A 50 -7.38 0.64 5.44
CA PHE A 50 -6.91 -0.64 5.99
C PHE A 50 -6.89 -1.75 4.94
N ARG A 51 -7.94 -1.89 4.12
CA ARG A 51 -7.95 -2.89 3.04
C ARG A 51 -6.86 -2.63 2.01
N ALA A 52 -6.63 -1.37 1.65
CA ALA A 52 -5.53 -0.99 0.76
C ALA A 52 -4.16 -1.36 1.35
N LEU A 53 -3.97 -1.13 2.66
CA LEU A 53 -2.76 -1.53 3.36
C LEU A 53 -2.55 -3.05 3.36
N GLU A 54 -3.62 -3.83 3.57
CA GLU A 54 -3.56 -5.29 3.53
C GLU A 54 -3.18 -5.82 2.15
N VAL A 55 -3.77 -5.26 1.09
CA VAL A 55 -3.43 -5.60 -0.31
C VAL A 55 -1.96 -5.29 -0.59
N LYS A 56 -1.46 -4.11 -0.20
CA LYS A 56 -0.04 -3.75 -0.34
C LYS A 56 0.87 -4.73 0.39
N CYS A 57 0.54 -5.12 1.62
CA CYS A 57 1.32 -6.10 2.37
C CYS A 57 1.29 -7.50 1.74
N ALA A 58 0.16 -7.89 1.14
CA ALA A 58 -0.01 -9.17 0.45
C ALA A 58 0.77 -9.23 -0.88
N GLN A 59 0.72 -8.17 -1.68
CA GLN A 59 1.49 -8.04 -2.93
C GLN A 59 3.01 -8.15 -2.66
N ASN A 60 3.49 -7.50 -1.61
CA ASN A 60 4.88 -7.57 -1.17
C ASN A 60 5.22 -8.85 -0.40
N LYS A 61 4.26 -9.78 -0.21
CA LYS A 61 4.46 -11.08 0.44
C LYS A 61 5.01 -11.01 1.88
N VAL A 62 4.87 -9.87 2.57
CA VAL A 62 5.41 -9.61 3.92
C VAL A 62 4.98 -10.68 4.92
N ARG A 63 3.70 -11.09 4.88
CA ARG A 63 3.15 -12.14 5.75
C ARG A 63 3.81 -13.51 5.51
N LYS A 64 4.13 -13.85 4.24
CA LYS A 64 4.79 -15.11 3.89
C LYS A 64 6.24 -15.09 4.37
N GLU A 65 6.94 -13.98 4.14
CA GLU A 65 8.34 -13.81 4.54
C GLU A 65 8.50 -13.88 6.06
N ALA A 66 7.68 -13.15 6.82
CA ALA A 66 7.70 -13.21 8.29
C ALA A 66 7.51 -14.65 8.81
N ARG A 67 6.63 -15.44 8.20
CA ARG A 67 6.43 -16.85 8.56
C ARG A 67 7.63 -17.73 8.20
N THR A 68 8.21 -17.55 7.01
CA THR A 68 9.38 -18.33 6.58
C THR A 68 10.65 -17.97 7.37
N GLN A 69 10.78 -16.72 7.81
CA GLN A 69 11.92 -16.25 8.61
C GLN A 69 11.87 -16.71 10.08
N LYS A 70 10.71 -17.16 10.58
CA LYS A 70 10.56 -17.61 11.98
C LYS A 70 11.55 -18.71 12.35
N PHE A 71 11.94 -19.56 11.40
CA PHE A 71 12.90 -20.64 11.61
C PHE A 71 13.96 -20.65 10.52
N HIS A 72 15.18 -21.04 10.87
CA HIS A 72 16.25 -21.22 9.90
C HIS A 72 15.93 -22.39 8.95
N GLU A 73 15.90 -22.11 7.64
CA GLU A 73 15.78 -23.13 6.59
C GLU A 73 17.15 -23.38 5.95
N ARG A 74 17.61 -24.64 5.97
CA ARG A 74 18.86 -25.05 5.31
C ARG A 74 18.83 -24.71 3.81
N PRO A 75 19.95 -24.27 3.22
CA PRO A 75 19.98 -23.81 1.82
C PRO A 75 19.54 -24.90 0.82
N GLY A 76 19.88 -26.16 1.06
CA GLY A 76 19.42 -27.28 0.21
C GLY A 76 17.90 -27.49 0.24
N LEU A 77 17.29 -27.37 1.42
CA LEU A 77 15.84 -27.50 1.59
C LEU A 77 15.12 -26.33 0.90
N LYS A 78 15.64 -25.11 1.08
CA LYS A 78 15.14 -23.90 0.41
C LYS A 78 15.16 -24.03 -1.12
N ARG A 79 16.23 -24.57 -1.70
CA ARG A 79 16.33 -24.80 -3.16
C ARG A 79 15.26 -25.78 -3.64
N LYS A 80 15.07 -26.90 -2.94
CA LYS A 80 14.02 -27.91 -3.26
C LYS A 80 12.62 -27.29 -3.18
N ARG A 81 12.33 -26.54 -2.12
CA ARG A 81 11.07 -25.82 -1.94
C ARG A 81 10.83 -24.85 -3.08
N LEU A 82 11.77 -23.96 -3.38
CA LEU A 82 11.66 -22.96 -4.46
C LEU A 82 11.47 -23.61 -5.83
N LYS A 83 12.15 -24.74 -6.13
CA LYS A 83 11.94 -25.49 -7.37
C LYS A 83 10.50 -26.00 -7.47
N SER A 84 9.98 -26.60 -6.40
CA SER A 84 8.61 -27.10 -6.37
C SER A 84 7.55 -25.98 -6.46
N GLU A 85 7.77 -24.85 -5.77
CA GLU A 85 6.86 -23.69 -5.81
C GLU A 85 6.78 -23.10 -7.23
N ARG A 86 7.93 -22.92 -7.89
CA ARG A 86 7.98 -22.40 -9.27
C ARG A 86 7.30 -23.34 -10.26
N TRP A 87 7.53 -24.64 -10.14
CA TRP A 87 6.90 -25.63 -11.00
C TRP A 87 5.38 -25.63 -10.85
N ARG A 88 4.85 -25.64 -9.62
CA ARG A 88 3.40 -25.56 -9.35
C ARG A 88 2.79 -24.28 -9.89
N ALA A 89 3.49 -23.14 -9.78
CA ALA A 89 3.03 -21.87 -10.32
C ALA A 89 2.90 -21.91 -11.84
N ARG A 90 3.95 -22.38 -12.55
CA ARG A 90 3.95 -22.53 -14.02
C ARG A 90 2.90 -23.52 -14.49
N PHE A 91 2.78 -24.66 -13.80
CA PHE A 91 1.77 -25.66 -14.13
C PHE A 91 0.36 -25.08 -14.03
N LYS A 92 0.05 -24.38 -12.92
CA LYS A 92 -1.25 -23.73 -12.72
C LYS A 92 -1.56 -22.68 -13.77
N GLU A 93 -0.57 -21.89 -14.17
CA GLU A 93 -0.70 -20.88 -15.23
C GLU A 93 -1.01 -21.54 -16.58
N ASN A 94 -0.21 -22.51 -17.00
CA ASN A 94 -0.42 -23.25 -18.24
C ASN A 94 -1.79 -23.94 -18.26
N PHE A 95 -2.16 -24.60 -17.16
CA PHE A 95 -3.45 -25.28 -17.04
C PHE A 95 -4.62 -24.30 -17.21
N ARG A 96 -4.55 -23.12 -16.58
CA ARG A 96 -5.56 -22.07 -16.75
C ARG A 96 -5.66 -21.60 -18.19
N SER A 97 -4.53 -21.40 -18.87
CA SER A 97 -4.50 -21.00 -20.27
C SER A 97 -5.12 -22.06 -21.18
N THR A 98 -4.85 -23.35 -20.94
CA THR A 98 -5.47 -24.44 -21.69
C THR A 98 -6.98 -24.47 -21.48
N VAL A 99 -7.46 -24.34 -20.24
CA VAL A 99 -8.90 -24.30 -19.95
C VAL A 99 -9.57 -23.10 -20.63
N GLN A 100 -8.92 -21.93 -20.61
CA GLN A 100 -9.43 -20.74 -21.31
C GLN A 100 -9.49 -20.95 -22.82
N MET A 101 -8.49 -21.61 -23.41
CA MET A 101 -8.49 -21.96 -24.83
C MET A 101 -9.65 -22.89 -25.17
N VAL A 102 -9.88 -23.93 -24.36
CA VAL A 102 -11.01 -24.86 -24.55
C VAL A 102 -12.34 -24.13 -24.43
N GLN A 103 -12.51 -23.24 -23.45
CA GLN A 103 -13.72 -22.43 -23.30
C GLN A 103 -13.96 -21.52 -24.50
N LYS A 104 -12.89 -20.96 -25.08
CA LYS A 104 -12.96 -20.14 -26.29
C LYS A 104 -13.39 -20.96 -27.50
N LEU A 105 -12.79 -22.13 -27.72
CA LEU A 105 -13.14 -23.04 -28.82
C LEU A 105 -14.61 -23.49 -28.71
N ARG A 106 -15.03 -23.90 -27.51
CA ARG A 106 -16.42 -24.24 -27.23
C ARG A 106 -17.38 -23.10 -27.57
N GLY A 107 -17.01 -21.85 -27.25
CA GLY A 107 -17.82 -20.67 -27.58
C GLY A 107 -17.88 -20.35 -29.08
N GLN A 108 -16.89 -20.81 -29.85
CA GLN A 108 -16.85 -20.71 -31.31
C GLN A 108 -17.60 -21.85 -32.01
N GLY A 109 -18.02 -22.89 -31.27
CA GLY A 109 -18.66 -24.07 -31.83
C GLY A 109 -17.71 -25.19 -32.26
N TRP A 110 -16.44 -25.11 -31.85
CA TRP A 110 -15.44 -26.19 -31.98
C TRP A 110 -15.42 -27.09 -30.74
#